data_AF-A0A660LX62-F1
#
_entry.id   AF-A0A660LX62-F1
#
_cell.length_a   1.000
_cell.length_b   1.000
_cell.length_c   1.000
_cell.angle_alpha   90.00
_cell.angle_beta   90.00
_cell.angle_gamma   90.00
#
_symmetry.space_group_name_H-M   'P 1'
#
loop_
_entity.id
_entity.type
_entity.pdbx_description
1 polymer ?
#
loop_
_entity_poly.entity_id
_entity_poly.type
_entity_poly.pdbx_seq_one_letter_code
_entity_poly.pdbx_strand_id
1 'polypeptide(L)'
;KFRKKRPLKKLSERELLVLESEIGSALFGEIPKGHRREFFCLDEKIWMWHEEWIDSKRKLKTHTIKYEVTDRGILKTQPGPRYSYLEGDELRNFSIATQMYYEQVARQVYKRDPETGEKLV
;
A
#
# COMPACT_ATOMS: atom_id res chain seq x y z
N LYS A 1 22.45 -11.98 23.03
CA LYS A 1 22.98 -11.53 21.72
C LYS A 1 22.53 -10.09 21.48
N PHE A 2 23.35 -9.10 21.84
CA PHE A 2 23.06 -7.69 21.55
C PHE A 2 23.17 -7.45 20.04
N ARG A 3 22.04 -7.20 19.37
CA ARG A 3 22.03 -6.71 17.98
C ARG A 3 22.67 -5.31 18.01
N LYS A 4 23.90 -5.20 17.50
CA LYS A 4 24.54 -3.92 17.23
C LYS A 4 23.57 -3.10 16.37
N LYS A 5 22.93 -2.07 16.94
CA LYS A 5 22.21 -1.05 16.17
C LYS A 5 23.24 -0.42 15.26
N ARG A 6 23.20 -0.75 13.96
CA ARG A 6 24.06 -0.14 12.94
C ARG A 6 23.38 1.18 12.56
N PRO A 7 23.85 2.34 13.06
CA PRO A 7 23.11 3.60 12.95
C PRO A 7 23.02 4.16 11.53
N LEU A 8 23.71 3.53 10.56
CA LEU A 8 23.99 4.06 9.23
C LEU A 8 23.51 3.16 8.09
N LYS A 9 22.85 2.03 8.37
CA LYS A 9 22.36 1.16 7.30
C LYS A 9 21.10 1.82 6.71
N LYS A 10 21.21 2.32 5.48
CA LYS A 10 20.04 2.70 4.68
C LYS A 10 19.08 1.50 4.62
N LEU A 11 17.79 1.75 4.78
CA LEU A 11 16.76 0.72 4.67
C LEU A 11 16.85 0.08 3.28
N SER A 12 16.64 -1.24 3.23
CA SER A 12 16.45 -1.94 1.96
C SER A 12 15.08 -1.61 1.37
N GLU A 13 14.91 -1.81 0.08
CA GLU A 13 13.63 -1.66 -0.63
C GLU A 13 12.50 -2.43 0.04
N ARG A 14 12.76 -3.67 0.46
CA ARG A 14 11.79 -4.47 1.21
C ARG A 14 11.41 -3.84 2.55
N GLU A 15 12.37 -3.27 3.28
CA GLU A 15 12.09 -2.59 4.55
C GLU A 15 11.31 -1.29 4.31
N LEU A 16 11.57 -0.56 3.22
CA LEU A 16 10.79 0.61 2.82
C LEU A 16 9.35 0.21 2.49
N LEU A 17 9.14 -0.80 1.64
CA LEU A 17 7.79 -1.30 1.30
C LEU A 17 6.98 -1.70 2.54
N VAL A 18 7.62 -2.28 3.56
CA VAL A 18 6.94 -2.59 4.83
C VAL A 18 6.47 -1.32 5.53
N LEU A 19 7.33 -0.30 5.65
CA LEU A 19 6.96 0.96 6.28
C LEU A 19 5.88 1.71 5.50
N GLU A 20 5.94 1.68 4.17
CA GLU A 20 4.92 2.31 3.35
C GLU A 20 3.58 1.57 3.43
N SER A 21 3.62 0.24 3.49
CA SER A 21 2.43 -0.60 3.66
C SER A 21 1.75 -0.38 5.01
N GLU A 22 2.52 -0.12 6.08
CA GLU A 22 1.96 0.26 7.39
C GLU A 22 1.09 1.52 7.28
N ILE A 23 1.58 2.54 6.56
CA ILE A 23 0.81 3.77 6.28
C ILE A 23 -0.41 3.46 5.42
N GLY A 24 -0.21 2.76 4.29
CA GLY A 24 -1.29 2.50 3.36
C GLY A 24 -2.41 1.64 3.94
N SER A 25 -2.08 0.70 4.83
CA SER A 25 -3.07 -0.15 5.51
C SER A 25 -4.08 0.63 6.36
N ALA A 26 -3.65 1.76 6.92
CA ALA A 26 -4.46 2.59 7.82
C ALA A 26 -5.39 3.57 7.09
N LEU A 27 -5.21 3.77 5.77
CA LEU A 27 -6.01 4.72 4.98
C LEU A 27 -7.48 4.31 4.84
N PHE A 28 -7.80 3.05 5.08
CA PHE A 28 -9.11 2.44 4.81
C PHE A 28 -9.89 2.13 6.09
N GLY A 29 -9.67 2.95 7.13
CA GLY A 29 -10.25 2.77 8.45
C GLY A 29 -9.57 1.69 9.28
N GLU A 30 -10.15 1.40 10.45
CA GLU A 30 -9.58 0.44 11.38
C GLU A 30 -9.46 -0.97 10.76
N ILE A 31 -8.32 -1.61 11.00
CA ILE A 31 -8.08 -2.99 10.57
C ILE A 31 -8.77 -3.91 11.59
N PRO A 32 -9.71 -4.77 11.17
CA PRO A 32 -10.41 -5.65 12.10
C PRO A 32 -9.45 -6.59 12.83
N LYS A 33 -9.79 -6.99 14.06
CA LYS A 33 -8.94 -7.88 14.85
C LYS A 33 -8.72 -9.22 14.13
N GLY A 34 -7.45 -9.60 13.98
CA GLY A 34 -7.09 -10.84 13.28
C GLY A 34 -7.07 -10.71 11.75
N HIS A 35 -7.23 -9.50 11.23
CA HIS A 35 -6.94 -9.18 9.83
C HIS A 35 -5.53 -8.60 9.72
N ARG A 36 -4.90 -8.86 8.58
CA ARG A 36 -3.73 -8.16 8.09
C ARG A 36 -4.13 -7.50 6.79
N ARG A 37 -3.96 -6.19 6.71
CA ARG A 37 -4.23 -5.40 5.50
C ARG A 37 -2.95 -4.72 5.08
N GLU A 38 -2.70 -4.70 3.79
CA GLU A 38 -1.56 -4.06 3.16
C GLU A 38 -2.06 -3.32 1.93
N PHE A 39 -1.62 -2.08 1.79
CA PHE A 39 -1.83 -1.28 0.59
C PHE A 39 -0.55 -0.50 0.32
N PHE A 40 0.06 -0.71 -0.83
CA PHE A 40 1.31 -0.05 -1.17
C PHE A 40 1.51 0.08 -2.68
N CYS A 41 2.36 1.02 -3.05
CA CYS A 41 2.85 1.22 -4.40
C CYS A 41 4.08 0.33 -4.59
N LEU A 42 4.02 -0.62 -5.53
CA LEU A 42 5.15 -1.52 -5.81
C LEU A 42 6.16 -0.85 -6.75
N ASP A 43 5.65 -0.11 -7.73
CA ASP A 43 6.41 0.68 -8.70
C ASP A 43 5.54 1.83 -9.24
N GLU A 44 6.01 2.57 -10.24
CA GLU A 44 5.31 3.74 -10.81
C GLU A 44 3.87 3.48 -11.26
N LYS A 45 3.50 2.24 -11.58
CA LYS A 45 2.19 1.89 -12.16
C LYS A 45 1.43 0.83 -11.38
N ILE A 46 2.12 0.05 -10.56
CA ILE A 46 1.54 -1.11 -9.88
C ILE A 46 1.25 -0.78 -8.42
N TRP A 47 -0.03 -0.86 -8.06
CA TRP A 47 -0.50 -0.80 -6.70
C TRP A 47 -1.01 -2.16 -6.26
N MET A 48 -0.65 -2.53 -5.03
CA MET A 48 -1.02 -3.80 -4.44
C MET A 48 -1.94 -3.56 -3.25
N TRP A 49 -3.09 -4.22 -3.27
CA TRP A 49 -3.89 -4.47 -2.08
C TRP A 49 -3.73 -5.94 -1.70
N HIS A 50 -3.48 -6.20 -0.44
CA HIS A 50 -3.47 -7.54 0.10
C HIS A 50 -4.15 -7.57 1.45
N GLU A 51 -5.06 -8.52 1.63
CA GLU A 51 -5.74 -8.75 2.90
C GLU A 51 -5.70 -10.22 3.26
N GLU A 52 -5.33 -10.52 4.49
CA GLU A 52 -5.38 -11.85 5.09
C GLU A 52 -6.26 -11.81 6.34
N TRP A 53 -7.12 -12.81 6.52
CA TRP A 53 -7.96 -12.92 7.71
C TRP A 53 -8.31 -14.37 8.01
N ILE A 54 -8.72 -14.62 9.26
CA ILE A 54 -9.24 -15.92 9.68
C ILE A 54 -10.76 -15.89 9.57
N ASP A 55 -11.33 -16.79 8.77
CA ASP A 55 -12.79 -16.89 8.63
C ASP A 55 -13.46 -17.57 9.83
N SER A 56 -14.79 -17.63 9.82
CA SER A 56 -15.59 -18.28 10.88
C SER A 56 -15.31 -19.78 11.06
N LYS A 57 -14.69 -20.42 10.06
CA LYS A 57 -14.28 -21.84 10.08
C LYS A 57 -12.82 -22.01 10.50
N ARG A 58 -12.19 -20.97 11.04
CA ARG A 58 -10.77 -20.92 11.43
C ARG A 58 -9.80 -21.20 10.28
N LYS A 59 -10.19 -20.89 9.04
CA LYS A 59 -9.32 -21.03 7.88
C LYS A 59 -8.74 -19.67 7.50
N LEU A 60 -7.43 -19.66 7.19
CA LEU A 60 -6.78 -18.49 6.61
C LEU A 60 -7.37 -18.23 5.23
N LYS A 61 -7.82 -16.99 5.03
CA LYS A 61 -8.26 -16.45 3.76
C LYS A 61 -7.31 -15.34 3.35
N THR A 62 -7.08 -15.25 2.06
CA THR A 62 -6.27 -14.21 1.44
C THR A 62 -7.03 -13.61 0.27
N HIS A 63 -6.89 -12.32 0.08
CA HIS A 63 -7.43 -11.60 -1.06
C HIS A 63 -6.40 -10.58 -1.51
N THR A 64 -5.88 -10.79 -2.71
CA THR A 64 -4.91 -9.89 -3.33
C THR A 64 -5.56 -9.21 -4.52
N ILE A 65 -5.36 -7.92 -4.68
CA ILE A 65 -5.80 -7.16 -5.84
C ILE A 65 -4.59 -6.38 -6.35
N LYS A 66 -4.32 -6.49 -7.65
CA LYS A 66 -3.36 -5.66 -8.36
C LYS A 66 -4.12 -4.58 -9.10
N TYR A 67 -3.78 -3.32 -8.89
CA TYR A 67 -4.23 -2.21 -9.70
C TYR A 67 -3.07 -1.73 -10.55
N GLU A 68 -3.29 -1.67 -11.86
CA GLU A 68 -2.27 -1.27 -12.83
C GLU A 68 -2.73 0.00 -13.54
N VAL A 69 -1.95 1.07 -13.39
CA VAL A 69 -2.19 2.34 -14.08
C VAL A 69 -1.75 2.18 -15.54
N THR A 70 -2.71 2.33 -16.45
CA THR A 70 -2.50 2.25 -17.90
C THR A 70 -2.99 3.53 -18.57
N ASP A 71 -2.63 3.73 -19.84
CA ASP A 71 -3.09 4.88 -20.64
C ASP A 71 -4.63 4.92 -20.81
N ARG A 72 -5.31 3.79 -20.59
CA ARG A 72 -6.78 3.67 -20.68
C ARG A 72 -7.50 3.85 -19.35
N GLY A 73 -6.76 3.92 -18.24
CA GLY A 73 -7.30 3.92 -16.88
C GLY A 73 -6.67 2.86 -16.00
N ILE A 74 -7.31 2.57 -14.87
CA ILE A 74 -6.76 1.71 -13.82
C ILE A 74 -7.34 0.31 -13.94
N LEU A 75 -6.52 -0.65 -14.33
CA LEU A 75 -6.92 -2.05 -14.49
C LEU A 75 -6.80 -2.78 -13.15
N LYS A 76 -7.93 -3.27 -12.65
CA LYS A 76 -8.01 -4.13 -11.48
C LYS A 76 -7.90 -5.59 -11.89
N THR A 77 -6.97 -6.31 -11.27
CA THR A 77 -6.77 -7.76 -11.44
C THR A 77 -6.88 -8.45 -10.09
N GLN A 78 -7.66 -9.52 -10.02
CA GLN A 78 -7.84 -10.37 -8.84
C GLN A 78 -7.47 -11.82 -9.17
N PRO A 79 -7.21 -12.70 -8.18
CA PRO A 79 -7.04 -14.12 -8.41
C PRO A 79 -8.19 -14.72 -9.24
N GLY A 80 -7.84 -15.34 -10.37
CA GLY A 80 -8.77 -15.88 -11.36
C GLY A 80 -8.93 -14.99 -12.61
N PRO A 81 -9.85 -15.31 -13.53
CA PRO A 81 -10.02 -14.57 -14.78
C PRO A 81 -10.89 -13.32 -14.60
N ARG A 82 -10.56 -12.47 -13.60
CA ARG A 82 -11.35 -11.27 -13.27
C ARG A 82 -10.50 -10.02 -13.52
N TYR A 83 -10.85 -9.31 -14.58
CA TYR A 83 -10.22 -8.08 -15.02
C TYR A 83 -11.30 -7.04 -15.25
N SER A 84 -11.13 -5.85 -14.68
CA SER A 84 -12.05 -4.74 -14.86
C SER A 84 -11.33 -3.42 -14.71
N TYR A 85 -11.72 -2.41 -15.48
CA TYR A 85 -11.28 -1.05 -15.23
C TYR A 85 -12.04 -0.47 -14.04
N LEU A 86 -11.37 0.36 -13.23
CA LEU A 86 -12.03 1.10 -12.18
C LEU A 86 -12.91 2.20 -12.76
N GLU A 87 -14.11 2.31 -12.23
CA GLU A 87 -15.10 3.31 -12.64
C GLU A 87 -15.82 3.88 -11.40
N GLY A 88 -16.53 4.99 -11.59
CA GLY A 88 -17.38 5.60 -10.57
C GLY A 88 -16.66 5.88 -9.24
N ASP A 89 -17.30 5.49 -8.15
CA ASP A 89 -16.78 5.73 -6.79
C ASP A 89 -15.50 4.94 -6.50
N GLU A 90 -15.32 3.76 -7.09
CA GLU A 90 -14.10 2.97 -6.87
C GLU A 90 -12.88 3.69 -7.45
N LEU A 91 -12.99 4.24 -8.66
CA LEU A 91 -11.93 5.04 -9.27
C LEU A 91 -11.63 6.31 -8.44
N ARG A 92 -12.68 7.02 -7.99
CA ARG A 92 -12.52 8.21 -7.16
C ARG A 92 -11.82 7.88 -5.84
N ASN A 93 -12.26 6.83 -5.15
CA ASN A 93 -11.69 6.40 -3.88
C ASN A 93 -10.24 5.93 -4.05
N PHE A 94 -9.92 5.25 -5.15
CA PHE A 94 -8.55 4.87 -5.46
C PHE A 94 -7.66 6.11 -5.62
N SER A 95 -8.09 7.11 -6.42
CA SER A 95 -7.32 8.35 -6.61
C SER A 95 -7.04 9.07 -5.29
N ILE A 96 -8.05 9.16 -4.41
CA ILE A 96 -7.91 9.78 -3.09
C ILE A 96 -6.93 8.98 -2.24
N ALA A 97 -7.09 7.64 -2.19
CA ALA A 97 -6.21 6.78 -1.40
C ALA A 97 -4.75 6.86 -1.86
N THR A 98 -4.49 6.87 -3.17
CA THR A 98 -3.12 7.01 -3.70
C THR A 98 -2.50 8.36 -3.38
N GLN A 99 -3.28 9.44 -3.42
CA GLN A 99 -2.81 10.77 -3.04
C GLN A 99 -2.47 10.82 -1.54
N MET A 100 -3.39 10.37 -0.68
CA MET A 100 -3.18 10.32 0.76
C MET A 100 -1.98 9.43 1.13
N TYR A 101 -1.81 8.29 0.45
CA TYR A 101 -0.66 7.41 0.59
C TYR A 101 0.63 8.17 0.30
N TYR A 102 0.72 8.79 -0.89
CA TYR A 102 1.92 9.50 -1.31
C TYR A 102 2.30 10.62 -0.33
N GLU A 103 1.31 11.43 0.05
CA GLU A 103 1.47 12.53 1.00
C GLU A 103 2.00 12.07 2.36
N GLN A 104 1.50 10.95 2.88
CA GLN A 104 1.93 10.42 4.17
C GLN A 104 3.28 9.71 4.08
N VAL A 105 3.50 8.91 3.04
CA VAL A 105 4.75 8.19 2.80
C VAL A 105 5.92 9.16 2.60
N ALA A 106 5.75 10.18 1.75
CA ALA A 106 6.78 11.18 1.49
C ALA A 106 7.24 11.85 2.80
N ARG A 107 6.28 12.26 3.64
CA ARG A 107 6.58 12.94 4.91
C ARG A 107 7.11 12.00 5.99
N GLN A 108 6.53 10.82 6.14
CA GLN A 108 6.81 9.94 7.29
C GLN A 108 8.01 9.03 7.03
N VAL A 109 8.10 8.43 5.84
CA VAL A 109 9.17 7.48 5.48
C VAL A 109 10.37 8.22 4.90
N TYR A 110 10.13 9.08 3.92
CA TYR A 110 11.21 9.73 3.16
C TYR A 110 11.66 11.09 3.72
N LYS A 111 10.90 11.68 4.65
CA LYS A 111 11.14 13.02 5.23
C LYS A 111 11.24 14.08 4.12
N ARG A 112 10.27 14.05 3.21
CA ARG A 112 10.16 14.92 2.03
C ARG A 112 8.82 15.62 2.01
N ASP A 113 8.82 16.85 1.56
CA ASP A 113 7.61 17.58 1.20
C ASP A 113 7.05 16.99 -0.11
N PRO A 114 5.77 16.57 -0.17
CA PRO A 114 5.22 15.91 -1.35
C PRO A 114 4.91 16.88 -2.51
N GLU A 115 4.83 18.18 -2.28
CA GLU A 115 4.56 19.14 -3.36
C GLU A 115 5.87 19.57 -4.04
N THR A 116 6.91 19.81 -3.23
CA THR A 116 8.19 20.37 -3.69
C THR A 116 9.30 19.34 -3.84
N GLY A 117 9.18 18.18 -3.17
CA GLY A 117 10.24 17.18 -3.08
C GLY A 117 11.42 17.60 -2.19
N GLU A 118 11.33 18.76 -1.52
CA GLU A 118 12.37 19.22 -0.61
C GLU A 118 12.41 18.38 0.67
N LYS A 119 13.58 18.35 1.31
CA LYS A 119 13.73 17.60 2.56
C LYS A 119 13.06 18.37 3.70
N LEU A 120 12.19 17.70 4.45
CA LEU A 120 11.64 18.23 5.69
C LEU A 120 12.75 18.26 6.75
N VAL A 121 12.99 19.46 7.29
CA VAL A 121 14.07 19.77 8.25
C VAL A 121 13.76 19.19 9.62
#